data_AF-A0A383F3X8-F1
#
_entry.id   AF-A0A383F3X8-F1
#
_cell.length_a   1.000
_cell.length_b   1.000
_cell.length_c   1.000
_cell.angle_alpha   90.00
_cell.angle_beta   90.00
_cell.angle_gamma   90.00
#
_symmetry.space_group_name_H-M   'P 1'
#
loop_
_entity.id
_entity.type
_entity.pdbx_description
1 polymer ?
#
loop_
_entity_poly.entity_id
_entity_poly.type
_entity_poly.pdbx_seq_one_letter_code
_entity_poly.pdbx_strand_id
1 'polypeptide(L)'
;MAMTADGKIATANQTVSSFGSSQDFEHLLELRATADAVMTGAGTLKAQPDITLDPGSARFRRIRKEHGLADAPVRIIVSGRGK
;
A
#
# COMPACT_ATOMS: atom_id res chain seq x y z
N MET A 1 -9.45 -2.28 1.73
CA MET A 1 -8.96 -3.48 0.98
C MET A 1 -9.75 -3.54 -0.32
N ALA A 2 -9.12 -3.86 -1.44
CA ALA A 2 -9.80 -4.08 -2.72
C ALA A 2 -9.69 -5.58 -3.09
N MET A 3 -10.81 -6.18 -3.48
CA MET A 3 -10.90 -7.59 -3.88
C MET A 3 -12.04 -7.76 -4.89
N THR A 4 -12.02 -8.85 -5.64
CA THR A 4 -13.12 -9.24 -6.53
C THR A 4 -14.36 -9.67 -5.74
N ALA A 5 -15.52 -9.75 -6.40
CA ALA A 5 -16.77 -10.17 -5.77
C ALA A 5 -16.72 -11.60 -5.19
N ASP A 6 -15.89 -12.48 -5.74
CA ASP A 6 -15.62 -13.83 -5.23
C ASP A 6 -14.47 -13.89 -4.21
N GLY A 7 -14.00 -12.73 -3.73
CA GLY A 7 -13.07 -12.60 -2.62
C GLY A 7 -11.59 -12.83 -2.98
N LYS A 8 -11.19 -12.60 -4.22
CA LYS A 8 -9.78 -12.77 -4.67
C LYS A 8 -9.06 -11.42 -4.69
N ILE A 9 -7.79 -11.46 -4.30
CA ILE A 9 -6.87 -10.30 -4.27
C ILE A 9 -5.75 -10.39 -5.31
N ALA A 10 -5.70 -11.51 -6.06
CA ALA A 10 -4.78 -11.77 -7.15
C ALA A 10 -5.41 -12.83 -8.07
N THR A 11 -4.91 -12.94 -9.30
CA THR A 11 -5.27 -14.08 -10.16
C THR A 11 -4.63 -15.37 -9.64
N ALA A 12 -5.04 -16.52 -10.20
CA ALA A 12 -4.50 -17.84 -9.80
C ALA A 12 -2.97 -17.94 -9.93
N ASN A 13 -2.36 -17.20 -10.86
CA ASN A 13 -0.92 -17.17 -11.08
C ASN A 13 -0.18 -16.18 -10.15
N GLN A 14 -0.86 -15.67 -9.11
CA GLN A 14 -0.36 -14.66 -8.17
C GLN A 14 0.02 -13.32 -8.82
N THR A 15 -0.30 -13.12 -10.10
CA THR A 15 -0.24 -11.80 -10.72
C THR A 15 -1.43 -10.98 -10.24
N VAL A 16 -1.16 -9.76 -9.80
CA VAL A 16 -2.21 -8.85 -9.36
C VAL A 16 -2.77 -8.11 -10.57
N SER A 17 -4.04 -8.33 -10.86
CA SER A 17 -4.82 -7.48 -11.74
C SER A 17 -5.36 -6.27 -10.96
N SER A 18 -5.46 -5.11 -11.58
CA SER A 18 -6.05 -3.94 -10.93
C SER A 18 -7.55 -4.17 -10.70
N PHE A 19 -7.98 -4.24 -9.44
CA PHE A 19 -9.40 -4.41 -9.08
C PHE A 19 -10.02 -3.11 -8.54
N GLY A 20 -9.21 -2.22 -7.98
CA GLY A 20 -9.68 -0.95 -7.41
C GLY A 20 -9.84 0.13 -8.47
N SER A 21 -10.79 1.04 -8.24
CA SER A 21 -10.94 2.27 -9.02
C SER A 21 -9.86 3.30 -8.64
N SER A 22 -9.78 4.39 -9.42
CA SER A 22 -8.92 5.53 -9.07
C SER A 22 -9.30 6.16 -7.73
N GLN A 23 -10.58 6.16 -7.37
CA GLN A 23 -11.08 6.68 -6.08
C GLN A 23 -10.66 5.78 -4.93
N ASP A 24 -10.69 4.45 -5.11
CA ASP A 24 -10.19 3.51 -4.10
C ASP A 24 -8.69 3.68 -3.86
N PHE A 25 -7.92 3.95 -4.92
CA PHE A 25 -6.50 4.23 -4.81
C PHE A 25 -6.23 5.55 -4.09
N GLU A 26 -7.00 6.60 -4.38
CA GLU A 26 -6.90 7.88 -3.68
C GLU A 26 -7.18 7.72 -2.19
N HIS A 27 -8.26 7.03 -1.82
CA HIS A 27 -8.60 6.75 -0.43
C HIS A 27 -7.51 5.94 0.28
N LEU A 28 -6.88 4.96 -0.39
CA LEU A 28 -5.73 4.26 0.15
C LEU A 28 -4.56 5.19 0.48
N LEU A 29 -4.29 6.20 -0.36
CA LEU A 29 -3.24 7.19 -0.10
C LEU A 29 -3.61 8.13 1.06
N GLU A 30 -4.89 8.51 1.20
CA GLU A 30 -5.38 9.27 2.36
C GLU A 30 -5.14 8.52 3.67
N LEU A 31 -5.43 7.22 3.72
CA LEU A 31 -5.15 6.39 4.89
C LEU A 31 -3.65 6.27 5.18
N ARG A 32 -2.82 6.11 4.14
CA ARG A 32 -1.36 6.10 4.31
C ARG A 32 -0.80 7.44 4.76
N ALA A 33 -1.47 8.54 4.45
CA ALA A 33 -1.08 9.88 4.86
C ALA A 33 -1.33 10.16 6.35
N THR A 34 -2.07 9.31 7.06
CA THR A 34 -2.35 9.48 8.50
C THR A 34 -1.76 8.36 9.35
N ALA A 35 -1.30 7.26 8.75
CA ALA A 35 -0.70 6.14 9.45
C ALA A 35 0.77 6.39 9.86
N ASP A 36 1.18 5.92 11.04
CA ASP A 36 2.59 5.93 11.44
C ASP A 36 3.43 4.94 10.62
N ALA A 37 2.83 3.78 10.28
CA ALA A 37 3.48 2.71 9.57
C ALA A 37 2.55 2.03 8.55
N VAL A 38 3.15 1.47 7.50
CA VAL A 38 2.50 0.60 6.52
C VAL A 38 3.23 -0.73 6.51
N MET A 39 2.47 -1.82 6.55
CA MET A 39 2.99 -3.18 6.59
C MET A 39 2.65 -3.94 5.31
N THR A 40 3.58 -4.75 4.83
CA THR A 40 3.34 -5.72 3.76
C THR A 40 4.13 -7.02 3.98
N GLY A 41 3.67 -8.11 3.37
CA GLY A 41 4.41 -9.37 3.34
C GLY A 41 5.48 -9.38 2.24
N ALA A 42 6.61 -10.03 2.47
CA ALA A 42 7.66 -10.17 1.46
C ALA A 42 7.19 -10.90 0.18
N GLY A 43 6.20 -11.79 0.29
CA GLY A 43 5.58 -12.43 -0.88
C GLY A 43 4.87 -11.44 -1.79
N THR A 44 4.16 -10.46 -1.22
CA THR A 44 3.48 -9.41 -1.97
C THR A 44 4.47 -8.50 -2.69
N LEU A 45 5.57 -8.09 -2.02
CA LEU A 45 6.63 -7.30 -2.66
C LEU A 45 7.26 -8.04 -3.86
N LYS A 46 7.45 -9.35 -3.75
CA LYS A 46 8.00 -10.16 -4.86
C LYS A 46 7.03 -10.29 -6.03
N ALA A 47 5.75 -10.45 -5.74
CA ALA A 47 4.71 -10.54 -6.76
C ALA A 47 4.41 -9.19 -7.44
N GLN A 48 4.75 -8.07 -6.78
CA GLN A 48 4.54 -6.71 -7.28
C GLN A 48 5.81 -5.87 -7.15
N PRO A 49 6.76 -5.97 -8.11
CA PRO A 49 8.04 -5.25 -8.04
C PRO A 49 7.88 -3.72 -7.96
N ASP A 50 6.81 -3.18 -8.55
CA ASP A 50 6.56 -1.73 -8.64
C ASP A 50 5.68 -1.20 -7.49
N ILE A 51 5.35 -2.02 -6.49
CA ILE A 51 4.52 -1.57 -5.36
C ILE A 51 5.26 -0.51 -4.55
N THR A 52 4.64 0.66 -4.40
CA THR A 52 5.11 1.70 -3.49
C THR A 52 4.33 1.65 -2.19
N LEU A 53 5.02 1.80 -1.06
CA LEU A 53 4.43 1.91 0.29
C LEU A 53 4.44 3.36 0.80
N ASP A 54 4.72 4.30 -0.09
CA ASP A 54 4.73 5.73 0.18
C ASP A 54 3.30 6.30 0.27
N PRO A 55 3.15 7.50 0.86
CA PRO A 55 1.86 8.17 0.96
C PRO A 55 1.41 8.78 -0.38
N GLY A 56 2.24 8.71 -1.43
CA GLY A 56 1.90 9.18 -2.78
C GLY A 56 2.40 10.60 -3.08
N SER A 57 1.56 11.38 -3.76
CA SER A 57 1.87 12.73 -4.25
C SER A 57 2.16 13.75 -3.13
N ALA A 58 2.63 14.94 -3.51
CA ALA A 58 2.95 16.02 -2.58
C ALA A 58 1.75 16.46 -1.71
N ARG A 59 0.51 16.27 -2.18
CA ARG A 59 -0.71 16.53 -1.40
C ARG A 59 -0.75 15.67 -0.13
N PHE A 60 -0.50 14.37 -0.24
CA PHE A 60 -0.54 13.45 0.90
C PHE A 60 0.62 13.63 1.87
N ARG A 61 1.80 14.00 1.37
CA ARG A 61 2.93 14.38 2.24
C ARG A 61 2.63 15.63 3.07
N ARG A 62 1.87 16.58 2.50
CA ARG A 62 1.42 17.77 3.23
C ARG A 62 0.49 17.41 4.38
N ILE A 63 -0.47 16.51 4.14
CA ILE A 63 -1.35 15.97 5.19
C ILE A 63 -0.49 15.37 6.32
N ARG A 64 0.48 14.49 6.00
CA ARG A 64 1.39 13.93 7.02
C ARG A 64 2.05 15.01 7.87
N LYS A 65 2.59 16.05 7.22
CA LYS A 65 3.25 17.17 7.89
C LYS A 65 2.31 17.98 8.78
N GLU A 66 1.08 18.24 8.32
CA GLU A 66 0.04 18.90 9.11
C GLU A 66 -0.35 18.09 10.36
N HIS A 67 -0.25 16.76 10.28
CA HIS A 67 -0.41 15.84 11.39
C HIS A 67 0.85 15.63 12.24
N GLY A 68 1.95 16.36 11.96
CA GLY A 68 3.22 16.22 12.71
C GLY A 68 3.96 14.90 12.46
N LEU A 69 3.60 14.18 11.40
CA LEU A 69 4.22 12.91 11.01
C LEU A 69 5.43 13.15 10.09
N ALA A 70 6.34 12.16 10.03
CA ALA A 70 7.45 12.14 9.07
C ALA A 70 6.93 12.10 7.61
N ASP A 71 7.75 12.57 6.65
CA ASP A 71 7.38 12.68 5.23
C ASP A 71 6.89 11.37 4.58
N ALA A 72 7.31 10.23 5.11
CA ALA A 72 6.83 8.90 4.74
C ALA A 72 6.54 8.06 5.99
N PRO A 73 5.57 7.12 5.93
CA PRO A 73 5.34 6.17 7.01
C PRO A 73 6.50 5.19 7.12
N VAL A 74 6.68 4.62 8.32
CA VAL A 74 7.59 3.50 8.52
C VAL A 74 7.11 2.32 7.67
N ARG A 75 8.00 1.72 6.88
CA ARG A 75 7.66 0.60 6.00
C ARG A 75 8.10 -0.70 6.65
N ILE A 76 7.14 -1.55 7.01
CA ILE A 76 7.39 -2.81 7.69
C ILE A 76 7.21 -3.96 6.70
N ILE A 77 8.26 -4.76 6.52
CA ILE A 77 8.24 -5.94 5.66
C ILE A 77 8.27 -7.18 6.54
N VAL A 78 7.21 -7.97 6.49
CA VAL A 78 7.14 -9.23 7.23
C VAL A 78 7.67 -10.36 6.34
N SER A 79 8.78 -10.99 6.77
CA SER A 79 9.35 -12.16 6.11
C SER A 79 9.74 -13.21 7.15
N GLY A 80 9.26 -14.45 6.95
CA GLY A 80 9.68 -15.59 7.79
C GLY A 80 11.10 -16.09 7.50
N ARG A 81 11.78 -15.57 6.45
CA ARG A 81 13.12 -16.03 6.03
C ARG A 81 14.14 -14.90 5.85
N GLY A 82 13.78 -13.66 6.22
CA GLY A 82 14.63 -12.49 5.99
C GLY A 82 14.90 -12.18 4.51
N LYS A 83 14.05 -12.71 3.62
CA LYS A 83 14.10 -12.50 2.16
C LYS A 83 12.75 -12.09 1.61
#